data_AF-A0A0H5QJ22-F1
#
_entry.id   AF-A0A0H5QJ22-F1
#
_cell.length_a   1.000
_cell.length_b   1.000
_cell.length_c   1.000
_cell.angle_alpha   90.00
_cell.angle_beta   90.00
_cell.angle_gamma   90.00
#
_symmetry.space_group_name_H-M   'P 1'
#
loop_
_entity.id
_entity.type
_entity.pdbx_description
1 polymer ?
#
loop_
_entity_poly.entity_id
_entity_poly.type
_entity_poly.pdbx_seq_one_letter_code
_entity_poly.pdbx_strand_id
1 'polypeptide(L)'
;MVTVAKPTSSRNSSVESFLVCQDYRPPSGYIPTMVAPNLTNLSQQYEPESLNRTIIPFLSCGDLLGHEDDLDADASYPLTESTMLAPIQSPIHPPYEHFIINKSTS
;
A
#
# COMPACT_ATOMS: atom_id res chain seq x y z
N MET A 1 6.01 -9.16 18.84
CA MET A 1 6.15 -7.75 18.37
C MET A 1 5.04 -7.43 17.38
N VAL A 2 4.55 -6.19 17.28
CA VAL A 2 3.60 -5.78 16.21
C VAL A 2 4.22 -4.69 15.36
N THR A 3 4.22 -4.87 14.05
CA THR A 3 4.76 -3.92 13.05
C THR A 3 3.77 -3.74 11.91
N VAL A 4 3.69 -2.54 11.36
CA VAL A 4 3.05 -2.28 10.07
C VAL A 4 4.11 -2.48 9.00
N ALA A 5 3.86 -3.30 7.99
CA ALA A 5 4.81 -3.59 6.92
C ALA A 5 4.23 -3.20 5.54
N LYS A 6 5.05 -2.58 4.70
CA LYS A 6 4.75 -2.41 3.27
C LYS A 6 5.81 -3.19 2.46
N PRO A 7 5.43 -4.28 1.78
CA PRO A 7 6.37 -5.08 1.00
C PRO A 7 6.82 -4.38 -0.30
N THR A 8 7.96 -4.78 -0.87
CA THR A 8 8.45 -4.31 -2.17
C THR A 8 7.45 -4.52 -3.31
N SER A 9 6.67 -5.59 -3.23
CA SER A 9 5.62 -5.91 -4.20
C SER A 9 4.39 -5.00 -4.09
N SER A 10 4.32 -4.12 -3.08
CA SER A 10 3.27 -3.12 -2.96
C SER A 10 3.64 -1.89 -3.78
N ARG A 11 2.72 -1.43 -4.64
CA ARG A 11 2.91 -0.19 -5.40
C ARG A 11 3.10 1.00 -4.48
N ASN A 12 4.00 1.92 -4.85
CA ASN A 12 4.24 3.12 -4.04
C ASN A 12 2.98 4.02 -3.96
N SER A 13 2.18 4.02 -5.03
CA SER A 13 0.88 4.71 -5.10
C SER A 13 -0.24 4.03 -4.28
N SER A 14 -0.03 2.80 -3.79
CA SER A 14 -1.01 2.13 -2.95
C SER A 14 -0.89 2.58 -1.49
N VAL A 15 -2.04 2.82 -0.87
CA VAL A 15 -2.17 3.09 0.57
C VAL A 15 -2.19 1.82 1.43
N GLU A 16 -2.03 0.65 0.81
CA GLU A 16 -2.05 -0.63 1.53
C GLU A 16 -0.81 -0.83 2.42
N SER A 17 -1.04 -1.47 3.56
CA SER A 17 0.00 -1.95 4.48
C SER A 17 -0.56 -3.10 5.31
N PHE A 18 0.33 -3.93 5.85
CA PHE A 18 -0.01 -5.18 6.52
C PHE A 18 0.42 -5.14 7.98
N LEU A 19 -0.44 -5.59 8.89
CA LEU A 19 -0.05 -5.80 10.28
C LEU A 19 0.64 -7.16 10.41
N VAL A 20 1.89 -7.14 10.84
CA VAL A 20 2.68 -8.34 11.14
C VAL A 20 2.75 -8.50 12.66
N CYS A 21 2.01 -9.47 13.17
CA CYS A 21 1.97 -9.82 14.58
C CYS A 21 2.87 -11.04 14.82
N GLN A 22 4.01 -10.81 15.46
CA GLN A 22 4.98 -11.84 15.82
C GLN A 22 4.86 -12.19 17.30
N ASP A 23 5.32 -13.38 17.68
CA ASP A 23 5.30 -13.88 19.05
C ASP A 23 3.87 -13.94 19.62
N TYR A 24 3.00 -14.69 18.95
CA TYR A 24 1.62 -14.84 19.39
C TYR A 24 1.55 -15.31 20.85
N ARG A 25 0.88 -14.52 21.69
CA ARG A 25 0.65 -14.82 23.11
C ARG A 25 -0.85 -14.95 23.33
N PRO A 26 -1.40 -16.17 23.27
CA PRO A 26 -2.82 -16.38 23.50
C PRO A 26 -3.20 -16.01 24.95
N PRO A 27 -4.43 -15.55 25.19
CA PRO A 27 -4.97 -15.41 26.54
C PRO A 27 -4.94 -16.73 27.31
N SER A 28 -4.86 -16.64 28.64
CA SER A 28 -4.91 -17.83 29.51
C SER A 28 -6.19 -18.62 29.27
N GLY A 29 -6.06 -19.93 29.05
CA GLY A 29 -7.19 -20.84 28.79
C GLY A 29 -7.75 -20.81 27.37
N TYR A 30 -7.09 -20.11 26.43
CA TYR A 30 -7.49 -20.13 25.03
C TYR A 30 -7.31 -21.52 24.40
N ILE A 31 -8.38 -22.05 23.79
CA ILE A 31 -8.38 -23.32 23.06
C ILE A 31 -8.52 -23.01 21.56
N PRO A 32 -7.50 -23.27 20.74
CA PRO A 32 -7.55 -23.04 19.29
C PRO A 32 -8.70 -23.82 18.66
N THR A 33 -9.53 -23.15 17.87
CA THR A 33 -10.68 -23.75 17.19
C THR A 33 -10.71 -23.29 15.73
N MET A 34 -10.99 -24.21 14.80
CA MET A 34 -11.07 -23.94 13.35
C MET A 34 -12.42 -23.37 12.90
N VAL A 35 -13.40 -23.32 13.80
CA VAL A 35 -14.64 -22.58 13.61
C VAL A 35 -14.28 -21.10 13.65
N ALA A 36 -14.12 -20.49 12.49
CA ALA A 36 -13.91 -19.05 12.39
C ALA A 36 -15.14 -18.35 13.00
N PRO A 37 -15.02 -17.67 14.15
CA PRO A 37 -16.11 -16.80 14.58
C PRO A 37 -16.24 -15.70 13.52
N ASN A 38 -17.46 -15.48 13.02
CA ASN A 38 -17.74 -14.44 12.02
C ASN A 38 -17.13 -13.10 12.47
N LEU A 39 -16.04 -12.68 11.83
CA LEU A 39 -15.33 -11.43 12.08
C LEU A 39 -16.20 -10.19 11.80
N THR A 40 -17.34 -10.39 11.13
CA THR A 40 -18.29 -9.38 10.68
C THR A 40 -18.98 -8.60 11.79
N ASN A 41 -19.09 -9.15 13.02
CA ASN A 41 -19.81 -8.50 14.12
C ASN A 41 -18.91 -7.68 15.06
N LEU A 42 -17.59 -7.72 14.93
CA LEU A 42 -16.67 -7.02 15.84
C LEU A 42 -16.61 -5.50 15.60
N SER A 43 -17.03 -5.05 14.41
CA SER A 43 -17.03 -3.62 14.05
C SER A 43 -18.13 -2.82 14.73
N GLN A 44 -19.13 -3.46 15.33
CA GLN A 44 -20.32 -2.78 15.85
C GLN A 44 -20.23 -2.38 17.34
N GLN A 45 -19.18 -2.79 18.05
CA GLN A 45 -19.03 -2.58 19.49
C GLN A 45 -17.97 -1.54 19.90
N TYR A 46 -17.33 -0.86 18.95
CA TYR A 46 -16.24 0.06 19.24
C TYR A 46 -16.70 1.53 19.30
N GLU A 47 -16.72 2.08 20.52
CA GLU A 47 -16.87 3.52 20.78
C GLU A 47 -15.55 4.25 20.43
N PRO A 48 -15.54 5.17 19.45
CA PRO A 48 -14.32 5.78 18.89
C PRO A 48 -13.51 6.61 19.90
N GLU A 49 -14.14 7.06 20.99
CA GLU A 49 -13.53 7.90 22.03
C GLU A 49 -12.75 7.08 23.08
N SER A 50 -12.94 5.76 23.12
CA SER A 50 -12.26 4.84 24.05
C SER A 50 -10.97 4.19 23.50
N LEU A 51 -10.62 4.49 22.24
CA LEU A 51 -9.48 3.86 21.59
C LEU A 51 -8.17 4.50 22.07
N ASN A 52 -7.43 3.81 22.95
CA ASN A 52 -6.03 4.12 23.21
C ASN A 52 -5.22 3.97 21.91
N ARG A 53 -5.12 5.06 21.13
CA ARG A 53 -4.38 5.08 19.86
C ARG A 53 -2.90 4.93 20.16
N THR A 54 -2.31 3.85 19.66
CA THR A 54 -0.88 3.58 19.77
C THR A 54 -0.28 3.65 18.38
N ILE A 55 0.84 4.35 18.24
CA ILE A 55 1.61 4.37 17.00
C ILE A 55 2.41 3.08 16.93
N ILE A 56 2.11 2.27 15.92
CA ILE A 56 2.83 1.01 15.66
C ILE A 56 4.00 1.31 14.72
N PRO A 57 5.21 0.75 14.96
CA PRO A 57 6.35 0.96 14.09
C PRO A 57 6.06 0.48 12.66
N PHE A 58 6.47 1.30 11.69
CA PHE A 58 6.37 0.99 10.27
C PHE A 58 7.69 0.44 9.73
N LEU A 59 7.59 -0.62 8.94
CA LEU A 59 8.69 -1.29 8.27
C LEU A 59 8.44 -1.26 6.77
N SER A 60 9.25 -0.50 6.04
CA SER A 60 9.35 -0.66 4.59
C SER A 60 10.19 -1.90 4.33
N CYS A 61 9.65 -2.89 3.64
CA CYS A 61 10.41 -4.08 3.27
C CYS A 61 10.98 -3.87 1.87
N GLY A 62 12.28 -4.09 1.70
CA GLY A 62 12.98 -3.96 0.43
C GLY A 62 14.43 -3.54 0.61
N ASP A 63 15.23 -3.77 -0.42
CA ASP A 63 16.58 -3.22 -0.47
C ASP A 63 16.49 -1.75 -0.91
N LEU A 64 17.15 -0.86 -0.16
CA LEU A 64 17.25 0.57 -0.49
C LEU A 64 18.43 0.84 -1.44
N LEU A 65 19.27 -0.17 -1.67
CA LEU A 65 20.46 -0.04 -2.51
C LEU A 65 20.12 0.08 -3.99
N GLY A 66 18.89 -0.25 -4.40
CA GLY A 66 18.38 -0.03 -5.75
C GLY A 66 19.24 -0.72 -6.79
N HIS A 67 19.60 -1.98 -6.54
CA HIS A 67 20.39 -2.74 -7.50
C HIS A 67 19.61 -2.92 -8.80
N GLU A 68 20.33 -3.07 -9.92
CA GLU A 68 19.72 -3.26 -11.24
C GLU A 68 18.79 -4.51 -11.30
N ASP A 69 18.96 -5.42 -10.35
CA ASP A 69 18.19 -6.65 -10.16
C ASP A 69 17.05 -6.53 -9.12
N ASP A 70 16.95 -5.41 -8.39
CA ASP A 70 15.91 -5.16 -7.40
C ASP A 70 14.61 -4.77 -8.12
N LEU A 71 13.80 -5.79 -8.43
CA LEU A 71 12.46 -5.60 -8.96
C LEU A 71 11.50 -5.21 -7.84
N ASP A 72 10.87 -4.05 -7.97
CA ASP A 72 9.76 -3.62 -7.10
C ASP A 72 8.43 -3.66 -7.88
N ALA A 73 7.35 -3.23 -7.23
CA ALA A 73 6.03 -3.20 -7.85
C ALA A 73 5.92 -2.27 -9.07
N ASP A 74 6.81 -1.29 -9.20
CA ASP A 74 6.84 -0.29 -10.28
C ASP A 74 7.89 -0.67 -11.36
N ALA A 75 8.87 -1.52 -11.03
CA ALA A 75 9.90 -2.06 -11.92
C ALA A 75 9.74 -3.59 -12.12
N SER A 76 9.04 -4.00 -13.18
CA SER A 76 8.83 -5.43 -13.49
C SER A 76 9.94 -6.11 -14.31
N TYR A 77 10.93 -5.36 -14.81
CA TYR A 77 11.99 -5.89 -15.68
C TYR A 77 13.33 -5.18 -15.46
N PRO A 78 14.47 -5.87 -15.59
CA PRO A 78 15.79 -5.26 -15.48
C PRO A 78 16.03 -4.29 -16.65
N LEU A 79 16.46 -3.07 -16.33
CA LEU A 79 16.79 -2.04 -17.31
C LEU A 79 18.18 -2.28 -17.88
N THR A 80 18.26 -3.10 -18.93
CA THR A 80 19.54 -3.43 -19.60
C THR A 80 20.07 -2.30 -20.49
N GLU A 81 19.20 -1.40 -20.95
CA GLU A 81 19.55 -0.22 -21.72
C GLU A 81 18.71 0.98 -21.25
N SER A 82 19.37 2.10 -20.94
CA SER A 82 18.73 3.35 -20.49
C SER A 82 18.04 4.12 -21.61
N THR A 83 17.54 3.43 -22.64
CA THR A 83 16.92 4.07 -23.79
C THR A 83 15.48 4.44 -23.43
N MET A 84 15.29 5.71 -23.05
CA MET A 84 13.97 6.29 -22.83
C MET A 84 13.17 6.26 -24.14
N LEU A 85 12.21 5.36 -24.25
CA LEU A 85 11.27 5.31 -25.36
C LEU A 85 10.14 6.30 -25.14
N ALA A 86 9.67 6.92 -26.23
CA ALA A 86 8.47 7.75 -26.16
C ALA A 86 7.27 6.89 -25.72
N PRO A 87 6.35 7.42 -24.90
CA PRO A 87 5.11 6.72 -24.54
C PRO A 87 4.38 6.27 -25.81
N ILE A 88 3.99 5.00 -25.86
CA ILE A 88 3.28 4.40 -27.01
C ILE A 88 1.95 5.15 -27.27
N GLN A 89 1.34 5.64 -26.19
CA GLN A 89 0.18 6.50 -26.23
C GLN A 89 0.51 7.82 -25.56
N SER A 90 0.43 8.91 -26.34
CA SER A 90 0.54 10.26 -25.79
C SER A 90 -0.56 10.50 -24.74
N PRO A 91 -0.30 11.35 -23.73
CA PRO A 91 -1.34 11.77 -22.81
C PRO A 91 -2.59 12.20 -23.58
N ILE A 92 -3.74 11.60 -23.23
CA ILE A 92 -5.04 12.05 -23.72
C ILE A 92 -5.21 13.52 -23.33
N HIS A 93 -5.77 14.30 -24.27
CA HIS A 93 -5.95 15.73 -24.08
C HIS A 93 -6.60 16.05 -22.74
N PRO A 94 -6.09 17.06 -22.00
CA PRO A 94 -6.62 17.35 -20.68
C PRO A 94 -8.08 17.79 -20.77
N PRO A 95 -8.95 17.41 -19.82
CA PRO A 95 -10.38 17.72 -19.85
C PRO A 95 -10.70 19.24 -19.84
N TYR A 96 -9.72 20.08 -19.54
CA TYR A 96 -9.82 21.54 -19.53
C TYR A 96 -9.36 22.22 -20.83
N GLU A 97 -8.94 21.47 -21.86
CA GLU A 97 -8.43 22.04 -23.11
C GLU A 97 -9.45 22.97 -23.79
N HIS A 98 -10.71 22.57 -23.86
CA HIS A 98 -11.80 23.39 -24.40
C HIS A 98 -11.98 24.71 -23.65
N PHE A 99 -11.70 24.72 -22.34
CA PHE A 99 -11.82 25.92 -21.51
C PHE A 99 -10.69 26.91 -21.80
N ILE A 100 -9.49 26.42 -22.10
CA ILE A 100 -8.34 27.26 -22.49
C ILE A 100 -8.58 27.93 -23.84
N ILE A 101 -9.10 27.19 -24.83
CA ILE A 101 -9.40 27.72 -26.17
C ILE A 101 -10.42 28.85 -26.08
N ASN A 102 -11.51 28.67 -25.34
CA ASN A 102 -12.57 29.67 -25.21
C ASN A 102 -12.16 30.91 -24.41
N LYS A 103 -11.14 30.80 -23.56
CA LYS A 103 -10.59 31.95 -22.82
C LYS A 103 -9.68 32.83 -23.68
N SER A 104 -9.14 32.28 -24.78
CA SER A 104 -8.27 33.02 -25.71
C SER A 104 -9.03 33.80 -26.79
N THR A 105 -10.33 33.57 -26.92
CA THR A 105 -11.24 34.19 -27.90
C THR A 105 -12.22 35.21 -27.30
N SER A 106 -12.08 35.56 -26.02
CA SER A 106 -12.70 36.73 -25.37
C SER A 106 -11.65 37.78 -25.05
#